data_AF-A0A6A8A212-F1
#
_entry.id   AF-A0A6A8A212-F1
#
_cell.length_a   1.000
_cell.length_b   1.000
_cell.length_c   1.000
_cell.angle_alpha   90.00
_cell.angle_beta   90.00
_cell.angle_gamma   90.00
#
_symmetry.space_group_name_H-M   'P 1'
#
loop_
_entity.id
_entity.type
_entity.pdbx_description
1 polymer ?
#
loop_
_entity_poly.entity_id
_entity_poly.type
_entity_poly.pdbx_seq_one_letter_code
_entity_poly.pdbx_strand_id
1 'polypeptide(L)' 'MLTEDEAIAGIERLTSALEQRSLETRSIRQFFNVGEWLLAFEGLEACATYFTDAERNELAALKDYFGAPA' A
#
# COMPACT_ATOMS: atom_id res chain seq x y z
N MET A 1 6.92 -14.98 -2.67
CA MET A 1 7.06 -14.17 -1.45
C MET A 1 7.71 -12.87 -1.88
N LEU A 2 7.12 -11.72 -1.57
CA LEU A 2 7.66 -10.42 -1.95
C LEU A 2 8.97 -10.16 -1.19
N THR A 3 9.93 -9.50 -1.85
CA THR A 3 11.05 -8.86 -1.15
C THR A 3 10.58 -7.56 -0.48
N GLU A 4 11.40 -7.02 0.41
CA GLU A 4 11.16 -5.72 1.04
C GLU A 4 11.05 -4.59 -0.01
N ASP A 5 11.98 -4.54 -0.97
CA ASP A 5 11.95 -3.58 -2.07
C ASP A 5 10.68 -3.70 -2.91
N GLU A 6 10.22 -4.93 -3.19
CA GLU A 6 8.97 -5.16 -3.92
C GLU A 6 7.74 -4.70 -3.13
N ALA A 7 7.74 -4.89 -1.81
CA ALA A 7 6.65 -4.44 -0.93
C ALA A 7 6.59 -2.91 -0.83
N ILE A 8 7.73 -2.26 -0.65
CA ILE A 8 7.85 -0.79 -0.63
C ILE A 8 7.38 -0.20 -1.96
N ALA A 9 7.86 -0.75 -3.08
CA ALA A 9 7.44 -0.32 -4.41
C ALA A 9 5.93 -0.54 -4.63
N GLY A 10 5.35 -1.61 -4.06
CA GLY A 10 3.91 -1.85 -4.10
C GLY A 10 3.10 -0.78 -3.36
N ILE A 11 3.53 -0.40 -2.15
CA ILE A 11 2.91 0.70 -1.40
C ILE A 11 2.98 2.00 -2.20
N GLU A 12 4.14 2.31 -2.79
CA GLU A 12 4.32 3.52 -3.59
C GLU A 12 3.41 3.55 -4.82
N ARG A 13 3.32 2.41 -5.55
CA ARG A 13 2.45 2.28 -6.72
C ARG A 13 0.98 2.48 -6.36
N LEU A 14 0.49 1.79 -5.33
CA LEU A 14 -0.91 1.89 -4.92
C LEU A 14 -1.25 3.29 -4.40
N THR A 15 -0.34 3.92 -3.65
CA THR A 15 -0.50 5.32 -3.21
C THR A 15 -0.59 6.27 -4.39
N SER A 16 0.31 6.13 -5.38
CA SER A 16 0.31 6.94 -6.60
C SER A 16 -0.97 6.73 -7.42
N ALA A 17 -1.52 5.52 -7.41
CA ALA A 17 -2.76 5.20 -8.11
C ALA A 17 -3.98 5.90 -7.47
N LEU A 18 -4.03 6.02 -6.14
CA LEU A 18 -5.05 6.82 -5.46
C LEU A 18 -4.90 8.31 -5.78
N GLU A 19 -3.68 8.83 -5.83
CA GLU A 19 -3.38 10.23 -6.18
C GLU A 19 -3.81 10.58 -7.61
N GLN A 20 -3.57 9.68 -8.57
CA GLN A 20 -4.04 9.84 -9.95
C GLN A 20 -5.57 9.94 -10.06
N ARG A 21 -6.29 9.38 -9.08
CA ARG A 21 -7.75 9.47 -8.95
C ARG A 21 -8.19 10.67 -8.10
N SER A 22 -7.27 11.59 -7.78
CA SER A 22 -7.50 12.78 -6.94
C SER A 22 -7.99 12.46 -5.52
N LEU A 23 -7.66 11.28 -5.00
CA LEU A 23 -7.93 10.92 -3.61
C LEU A 23 -6.85 11.48 -2.69
N GLU A 24 -7.24 11.79 -1.45
CA GLU A 24 -6.32 12.27 -0.42
C GLU A 24 -5.45 11.10 0.07
N THR A 25 -4.12 11.25 -0.01
CA THR A 25 -3.14 10.25 0.44
C THR A 25 -2.08 10.81 1.39
N ARG A 26 -2.22 12.04 1.91
CA ARG A 26 -1.16 12.73 2.65
C ARG A 26 -0.69 11.94 3.87
N SER A 27 -1.61 11.35 4.62
CA SER A 27 -1.26 10.52 5.78
C SER A 27 -0.49 9.26 5.35
N ILE A 28 -0.93 8.60 4.27
CA ILE A 28 -0.24 7.43 3.70
C ILE A 28 1.18 7.79 3.27
N ARG A 29 1.34 8.90 2.52
CA ARG A 29 2.63 9.44 2.10
C ARG A 29 3.53 9.80 3.28
N GLN A 30 2.97 10.40 4.33
CA GLN A 30 3.74 10.78 5.52
C GLN A 30 4.35 9.55 6.17
N PHE A 31 3.56 8.49 6.40
CA PHE A 31 4.06 7.24 6.99
C PHE A 31 5.06 6.55 6.05
N PHE A 32 4.77 6.48 4.75
CA PHE A 32 5.67 5.90 3.77
C PHE A 32 7.06 6.57 3.78
N ASN A 33 7.11 7.90 3.79
CA ASN A 33 8.36 8.66 3.71
C ASN A 33 9.24 8.53 4.96
N VAL A 34 8.67 8.20 6.12
CA VAL A 34 9.42 8.00 7.36
C VAL A 34 9.77 6.54 7.64
N GLY A 35 9.45 5.63 6.71
CA GLY A 35 9.73 4.19 6.84
C GLY A 35 8.69 3.40 7.63
N GLU A 36 7.57 4.02 8.01
CA GLU A 36 6.46 3.36 8.72
C GLU A 36 5.55 2.63 7.73
N TRP A 37 6.11 1.65 6.99
CA TRP A 37 5.44 1.01 5.86
C TRP A 37 4.22 0.20 6.24
N LEU A 38 4.18 -0.39 7.45
CA LEU A 38 2.99 -1.09 7.95
C LEU A 38 1.81 -0.11 8.10
N LEU A 39 2.03 1.07 8.68
CA LEU A 39 1.00 2.09 8.81
C LEU A 39 0.58 2.67 7.46
N ALA A 40 1.53 2.82 6.53
CA ALA A 40 1.21 3.22 5.16
C ALA A 40 0.32 2.17 4.46
N PHE A 41 0.62 0.88 4.64
CA PHE A 41 -0.18 -0.23 4.12
C PHE A 41 -1.58 -0.29 4.74
N GLU A 42 -1.73 -0.14 6.06
CA GLU A 42 -3.04 -0.07 6.71
C GLU A 42 -3.91 1.07 6.15
N GLY A 43 -3.29 2.20 5.82
CA GLY A 43 -3.96 3.30 5.12
C GLY A 43 -4.44 2.92 3.72
N LEU A 44 -3.66 2.15 2.96
CA LEU A 44 -4.08 1.61 1.66
C LEU A 44 -5.22 0.58 1.82
N GLU A 45 -5.20 -0.27 2.85
CA GLU A 45 -6.29 -1.21 3.12
C GLU A 45 -7.62 -0.48 3.37
N ALA A 46 -7.59 0.65 4.08
CA ALA A 46 -8.78 1.49 4.28
C ALA A 46 -9.34 2.06 2.96
N CYS A 47 -8.51 2.17 1.92
CA CYS A 47 -8.89 2.65 0.59
C CYS A 47 -9.25 1.53 -0.40
N ALA A 48 -9.36 0.26 0.05
CA ALA A 48 -9.50 -0.90 -0.84
C ALA A 48 -10.68 -0.83 -1.83
N THR A 49 -11.74 -0.10 -1.48
CA THR A 49 -12.94 0.10 -2.32
C THR A 49 -12.65 0.94 -3.57
N TYR A 50 -11.60 1.75 -3.58
CA TYR A 50 -11.22 2.62 -4.70
C TYR A 50 -10.28 1.94 -5.71
N PHE A 51 -9.79 0.75 -5.37
CA PHE A 51 -8.91 -0.01 -6.23
C PHE A 51 -9.66 -0.81 -7.29
N THR A 52 -8.97 -1.10 -8.38
CA THR A 52 -9.34 -2.08 -9.40
C THR A 52 -9.06 -3.50 -8.89
N ASP A 53 -9.48 -4.52 -9.64
CA ASP A 53 -9.17 -5.92 -9.30
C ASP A 53 -7.65 -6.19 -9.28
N ALA A 54 -6.90 -5.60 -10.21
CA ALA A 54 -5.44 -5.76 -10.27
C ALA A 54 -4.75 -5.15 -9.04
N GLU A 55 -5.12 -3.92 -8.67
CA GLU A 55 -4.59 -3.23 -7.49
C GLU A 55 -5.00 -3.95 -6.19
N ARG A 56 -6.21 -4.53 -6.12
CA ARG A 56 -6.61 -5.38 -4.99
C ARG A 56 -5.79 -6.66 -4.87
N ASN A 57 -5.41 -7.28 -5.98
CA ASN A 57 -4.51 -8.44 -5.96
C ASN A 57 -3.11 -8.06 -5.47
N GLU A 58 -2.61 -6.89 -5.85
CA GLU A 58 -1.35 -6.34 -5.33
C GLU A 58 -1.46 -6.04 -3.82
N LEU A 59 -2.56 -5.42 -3.37
CA LEU A 59 -2.85 -5.19 -1.96
C LEU A 59 -2.91 -6.50 -1.16
N ALA A 60 -3.48 -7.57 -1.73
CA ALA A 60 -3.50 -8.89 -1.10
C ALA A 60 -2.08 -9.49 -0.97
N ALA A 61 -1.22 -9.33 -1.99
CA ALA A 61 0.17 -9.77 -1.90
C ALA A 61 0.96 -9.00 -0.83
N LEU A 62 0.70 -7.70 -0.67
CA LEU A 62 1.24 -6.89 0.43
C LEU A 62 0.72 -7.36 1.79
N LYS A 63 -0.57 -7.71 1.89
CA LYS A 63 -1.17 -8.27 3.09
C LYS A 63 -0.48 -9.56 3.53
N ASP A 64 -0.15 -10.45 2.59
CA ASP A 64 0.58 -11.68 2.89
C ASP A 64 2.01 -11.40 3.38
N TYR A 65 2.66 -10.35 2.85
CA TYR A 65 4.00 -9.92 3.28
C TYR A 65 3.99 -9.33 4.70
N PHE A 66 3.11 -8.36 4.97
CA PHE A 66 3.02 -7.69 6.28
C PHE A 66 2.30 -8.54 7.35
N GLY A 67 1.45 -9.48 6.93
CA GLY A 67 0.64 -10.34 7.79
C GLY A 67 1.28 -11.69 8.15
N ALA A 68 2.47 -12.00 7.63
CA ALA A 68 3.21 -13.16 8.08
C ALA A 68 3.59 -12.97 9.56
N PRO A 69 3.17 -13.87 10.47
CA PRO A 69 3.67 -13.83 11.84
C PRO A 69 5.20 -13.99 11.80
N ALA A 70 5.88 -13.10 12.52
CA ALA A 70 7.32 -13.19 12.79
C ALA A 70 7.73 -14.56 13.36
#